data_AF-A0A8H6CHW7-F1
#
_entry.id   AF-A0A8H6CHW7-F1
#
_cell.length_a   1.000
_cell.length_b   1.000
_cell.length_c   1.000
_cell.angle_alpha   90.00
_cell.angle_beta   90.00
_cell.angle_gamma   90.00
#
_symmetry.space_group_name_H-M   'P 1'
#
loop_
_entity.id
_entity.type
_entity.pdbx_description
1 polymer ?
#
loop_
_entity_poly.entity_id
_entity_poly.type
_entity_poly.pdbx_seq_one_letter_code
_entity_poly.pdbx_strand_id
1 'polypeptide(L)'
;MALAGGVNVITSPTLHQNLSAASFLNPHGSSRAFDAEANGYCRGEGAGILVLKTLSRAIADGNTVLGVIAASAVNQGSNHTNITAPDSQSQSSLYKRVLSAARIEAKEVTYVEAHGTGEENP
;
A
#
# COMPACT_ATOMS: atom_id res chain seq x y z
N MET A 1 4.37 -2.22 23.67
CA MET A 1 5.12 -1.45 22.65
C MET A 1 5.48 -2.41 21.54
N ALA A 2 5.49 -1.95 20.29
CA ALA A 2 5.88 -2.76 19.14
C ALA A 2 6.74 -1.96 18.16
N LEU A 3 7.57 -2.65 17.37
CA LEU A 3 8.22 -2.12 16.19
C LEU A 3 7.52 -2.71 14.97
N ALA A 4 7.20 -1.88 13.99
CA ALA A 4 6.62 -2.31 12.72
C ALA A 4 7.34 -1.62 11.57
N GLY A 5 7.62 -2.33 10.49
CA GLY A 5 8.31 -1.74 9.34
C GLY A 5 8.60 -2.76 8.26
N GLY A 6 9.46 -2.36 7.32
CA GLY A 6 9.80 -3.16 6.16
C GLY A 6 11.10 -2.68 5.50
N VAL A 7 11.67 -3.56 4.69
CA VAL A 7 12.88 -3.30 3.90
C VAL A 7 12.73 -3.97 2.54
N ASN A 8 13.13 -3.28 1.50
CA ASN A 8 13.29 -3.83 0.16
C ASN A 8 14.64 -3.38 -0.42
N VAL A 9 15.44 -4.35 -0.84
CA VAL A 9 16.76 -4.14 -1.47
C VAL A 9 16.84 -5.03 -2.71
N ILE A 10 17.28 -4.45 -3.82
CA ILE A 10 17.43 -5.07 -5.12
C ILE A 10 18.89 -5.48 -5.29
N THR A 11 19.20 -6.70 -4.85
CA THR A 11 20.57 -7.23 -4.85
C THR A 11 20.94 -8.04 -6.10
N SER A 12 19.96 -8.31 -6.98
CA SER A 12 20.15 -9.14 -8.17
C SER A 12 19.23 -8.70 -9.33
N PRO A 13 19.70 -8.81 -10.59
CA PRO A 13 18.88 -8.52 -11.76
C PRO A 13 17.78 -9.55 -12.02
N THR A 14 17.87 -10.77 -11.46
CA THR A 14 16.96 -11.89 -11.81
C THR A 14 15.48 -11.55 -11.63
N LEU A 15 15.11 -10.96 -10.48
CA LEU A 15 13.72 -10.58 -10.25
C LEU A 15 13.27 -9.43 -11.17
N HIS A 16 14.16 -8.51 -11.52
CA HIS A 16 13.86 -7.45 -12.48
C HIS A 16 13.57 -8.04 -13.87
N GLN A 17 14.40 -8.98 -14.32
CA GLN A 17 14.23 -9.68 -15.60
C GLN A 17 12.91 -10.45 -15.64
N ASN A 18 12.57 -11.18 -14.56
CA ASN A 18 11.31 -11.93 -14.48
C ASN A 18 10.08 -11.01 -14.51
N LEU A 19 10.10 -9.89 -13.76
CA LEU A 19 9.01 -8.92 -13.76
C LEU A 19 8.88 -8.21 -15.11
N SER A 20 9.99 -7.91 -15.78
CA SER A 20 9.99 -7.36 -17.14
C SER A 20 9.41 -8.35 -18.15
N ALA A 21 9.82 -9.62 -18.10
CA ALA A 21 9.30 -10.67 -18.97
C ALA A 21 7.79 -10.92 -18.76
N ALA A 22 7.31 -10.72 -17.53
CA ALA A 22 5.89 -10.80 -17.17
C ALA A 22 5.13 -9.46 -17.37
N SER A 23 5.74 -8.46 -18.01
CA SER A 23 5.12 -7.16 -18.34
C SER A 23 4.63 -6.33 -17.14
N PHE A 24 5.23 -6.52 -15.96
CA PHE A 24 4.92 -5.70 -14.78
C PHE A 24 5.64 -4.34 -14.76
N LEU A 25 6.78 -4.23 -15.45
CA LEU A 25 7.66 -3.08 -15.34
C LEU A 25 7.45 -2.07 -16.46
N ASN A 26 7.47 -0.80 -16.09
CA ASN A 26 7.51 0.31 -17.03
C ASN A 26 8.86 0.32 -17.77
N PRO A 27 8.90 0.29 -19.12
CA PRO A 27 10.16 0.34 -19.86
C PRO A 27 10.89 1.69 -19.72
N HIS A 28 10.18 2.75 -19.32
CA HIS A 28 10.74 4.08 -19.11
C HIS A 28 11.16 4.36 -17.66
N GLY A 29 11.02 3.38 -16.77
CA GLY A 29 11.58 3.45 -15.41
C GLY A 29 10.84 4.40 -14.45
N SER A 30 9.58 4.72 -14.68
CA SER A 30 8.73 5.51 -13.76
C SER A 30 7.39 4.82 -13.49
N SER A 31 6.88 4.95 -12.26
CA SER A 31 5.49 4.59 -11.94
C SER A 31 4.61 5.81 -12.21
N ARG A 32 3.85 5.80 -13.30
CA ARG A 32 2.97 6.92 -13.69
C ARG A 32 1.56 6.70 -13.14
N ALA A 33 1.39 6.89 -11.83
CA ALA A 33 0.10 6.67 -11.18
C ALA A 33 -0.99 7.58 -11.79
N PHE A 34 -2.11 6.98 -12.20
CA PHE A 34 -3.29 7.68 -12.77
C PHE A 34 -3.04 8.41 -14.10
N ASP A 35 -1.93 8.13 -14.77
CA ASP A 35 -1.62 8.67 -16.08
C ASP A 35 -2.25 7.82 -17.19
N ALA A 36 -2.76 8.45 -18.24
CA ALA A 36 -3.41 7.74 -19.35
C ALA A 36 -2.43 6.88 -20.16
N GLU A 37 -1.14 7.23 -20.14
CA GLU A 37 -0.07 6.48 -20.80
C GLU A 37 0.65 5.53 -19.85
N ALA A 38 0.11 5.25 -18.65
CA ALA A 38 0.74 4.37 -17.68
C ALA A 38 0.85 2.93 -18.21
N ASN A 39 2.01 2.30 -18.07
CA ASN A 39 2.30 0.98 -18.67
C ASN A 39 3.21 0.11 -17.79
N GLY A 40 2.89 0.06 -16.50
CA GLY A 40 3.61 -0.69 -15.48
C GLY A 40 4.35 0.21 -14.50
N TYR A 41 5.00 -0.40 -13.51
CA TYR A 41 5.65 0.29 -12.39
C TYR A 41 7.19 0.27 -12.50
N CYS A 42 7.85 1.14 -11.73
CA CYS A 42 9.29 1.07 -11.50
C CYS A 42 9.61 0.50 -10.11
N ARG A 43 10.59 -0.40 -10.03
CA ARG A 43 11.01 -0.99 -8.75
C ARG A 43 11.78 0.06 -7.93
N GLY A 44 11.47 0.13 -6.63
CA GLY A 44 12.18 1.00 -5.69
C GLY A 44 12.81 0.23 -4.53
N GLU A 45 13.84 0.81 -3.93
CA GLU A 45 14.45 0.33 -2.68
C GLU A 45 14.07 1.23 -1.52
N GLY A 46 14.11 0.70 -0.30
CA GLY A 46 13.83 1.50 0.89
C GLY A 46 13.77 0.67 2.16
N ALA A 47 13.93 1.33 3.30
CA ALA A 47 13.77 0.74 4.62
C ALA A 47 13.12 1.77 5.56
N GLY A 48 12.23 1.29 6.45
CA GLY A 48 11.57 2.16 7.42
C GLY A 48 11.03 1.38 8.61
N ILE A 49 11.04 2.00 9.79
CA ILE A 49 10.53 1.44 11.05
C ILE A 49 9.70 2.50 11.78
N LEU A 50 8.60 2.05 12.36
CA LEU A 50 7.71 2.79 13.24
C LEU A 50 7.75 2.19 14.65
N VAL A 51 7.76 3.05 15.66
CA VAL A 51 7.57 2.66 17.06
C VAL A 51 6.12 2.86 17.43
N LEU A 52 5.45 1.80 17.83
CA LEU A 52 4.03 1.80 18.15
C LEU A 52 3.79 1.61 19.65
N LYS A 53 2.91 2.45 20.19
CA LYS A 53 2.35 2.36 21.55
C LYS A 53 0.85 2.58 21.49
N THR A 54 0.13 2.09 22.51
CA THR A 54 -1.23 2.58 22.73
C THR A 54 -1.16 4.08 23.03
N LEU A 55 -2.12 4.84 22.51
CA LEU A 55 -2.13 6.31 22.67
C LEU A 55 -2.06 6.72 24.15
N SER A 56 -2.82 6.03 25.00
CA SER A 56 -2.81 6.28 26.45
C SER A 56 -1.42 6.14 27.06
N ARG A 57 -0.63 5.14 26.64
CA ARG A 57 0.72 4.93 27.16
C ARG A 57 1.71 5.93 26.59
N ALA A 58 1.60 6.29 25.30
CA ALA A 58 2.43 7.33 24.71
C ALA A 58 2.24 8.67 25.43
N ILE A 59 1.00 9.05 25.75
CA ILE A 59 0.69 10.26 26.52
C ILE A 59 1.24 10.17 27.95
N ALA A 60 0.99 9.06 28.66
CA ALA A 60 1.46 8.87 30.03
C ALA A 60 2.99 8.90 30.14
N ASP A 61 3.69 8.41 29.12
CA ASP A 61 5.15 8.43 29.04
C ASP A 61 5.71 9.77 28.52
N GLY A 62 4.86 10.76 28.21
CA GLY A 62 5.28 12.05 27.65
C GLY A 62 5.93 11.95 26.27
N ASN A 63 5.55 10.96 25.46
CA ASN A 63 6.14 10.72 24.15
C ASN A 63 5.51 11.64 23.09
N THR A 64 6.33 12.12 22.14
CA THR A 64 5.81 12.80 20.94
C THR A 64 5.00 11.83 20.10
N VAL A 65 3.73 12.15 19.85
CA VAL A 65 2.84 11.36 19.00
C VAL A 65 2.84 11.95 17.60
N LEU A 66 3.42 11.23 16.63
CA LEU A 66 3.46 11.66 15.22
C LEU A 66 2.12 11.51 14.50
N GLY A 67 1.29 10.58 14.96
CA GLY A 67 -0.02 10.30 14.39
C GLY A 67 -0.72 9.17 15.15
N VAL A 68 -2.01 8.97 14.87
CA VAL A 68 -2.82 7.92 15.47
C VAL A 68 -3.32 6.98 14.38
N ILE A 69 -3.06 5.69 14.54
CA ILE A 69 -3.64 4.65 13.68
C ILE A 69 -5.03 4.33 14.25
N ALA A 70 -6.08 4.89 13.62
CA ALA A 70 -7.46 4.70 14.07
C ALA A 70 -7.96 3.26 13.85
N ALA A 71 -7.60 2.65 12.72
CA ALA A 71 -7.83 1.24 12.43
C ALA A 71 -6.86 0.74 11.35
N SER A 72 -6.72 -0.57 11.25
CA SER A 72 -6.10 -1.26 10.12
C SER A 72 -6.95 -2.47 9.74
N ALA A 73 -6.92 -2.86 8.47
CA ALA A 73 -7.63 -4.03 7.98
C ALA A 73 -6.81 -4.71 6.89
N VAL A 74 -7.00 -6.02 6.76
CA VAL A 74 -6.46 -6.84 5.68
C VAL A 74 -7.54 -7.78 5.18
N ASN A 75 -7.53 -8.07 3.88
CA ASN A 75 -8.32 -9.12 3.24
C ASN A 75 -7.54 -9.69 2.05
N GLN A 76 -8.20 -10.56 1.27
CA GLN A 76 -7.66 -11.17 0.07
C GLN A 76 -8.66 -11.00 -1.08
N GLY A 77 -8.14 -10.95 -2.31
CA GLY A 77 -8.96 -11.04 -3.51
C GLY A 77 -9.73 -12.36 -3.56
N SER A 78 -10.87 -12.36 -4.23
CA SER A 78 -11.57 -13.62 -4.54
C SER A 78 -10.81 -14.41 -5.61
N ASN A 79 -11.17 -15.68 -5.79
CA ASN A 79 -10.49 -16.56 -6.74
C ASN A 79 -10.90 -16.19 -8.18
N HIS A 80 -10.09 -15.36 -8.83
CA HIS A 80 -10.25 -14.98 -10.24
C HIS A 80 -9.47 -15.90 -11.17
N THR A 81 -9.78 -15.86 -12.47
CA THR A 81 -9.05 -16.60 -13.51
C THR A 81 -7.59 -16.19 -13.62
N ASN A 82 -7.25 -14.96 -13.24
CA ASN A 82 -5.87 -14.48 -13.15
C ASN A 82 -5.52 -14.16 -11.68
N ILE A 83 -4.53 -14.87 -11.14
CA ILE A 83 -4.08 -14.75 -9.75
C ILE A 83 -3.47 -13.37 -9.42
N THR A 84 -2.97 -12.64 -10.43
CA THR A 84 -2.35 -11.32 -10.24
C THR A 84 -3.29 -10.17 -10.55
N ALA A 85 -4.52 -10.45 -11.01
CA ALA A 85 -5.48 -9.39 -11.32
C ALA A 85 -6.04 -8.75 -10.03
N PRO A 86 -6.16 -7.42 -9.97
CA PRO A 86 -6.75 -6.74 -8.83
C PRO A 86 -8.26 -7.03 -8.72
N ASP A 87 -8.76 -7.13 -7.48
CA ASP A 87 -10.19 -7.32 -7.19
C ASP A 87 -10.78 -6.05 -6.57
N SER A 88 -11.51 -5.27 -7.38
CA SER A 88 -12.11 -4.00 -6.96
C SER A 88 -13.19 -4.17 -5.88
N GLN A 89 -13.91 -5.30 -5.87
CA GLN A 89 -14.95 -5.58 -4.89
C GLN A 89 -14.34 -5.92 -3.53
N SER A 90 -13.27 -6.71 -3.51
CA SER A 90 -12.49 -6.95 -2.30
C SER A 90 -11.85 -5.68 -1.77
N GLN A 91 -11.33 -4.80 -2.63
CA GLN A 91 -10.79 -3.49 -2.21
C GLN A 91 -11.88 -2.58 -1.62
N SER A 92 -13.02 -2.43 -2.28
CA SER A 92 -14.15 -1.63 -1.76
C SER A 92 -14.65 -2.15 -0.41
N SER A 93 -14.72 -3.47 -0.25
CA SER A 93 -15.11 -4.10 1.01
C SER A 93 -14.08 -3.85 2.12
N LEU A 94 -12.78 -3.87 1.78
CA LEU A 94 -11.69 -3.53 2.70
C LEU A 94 -11.82 -2.08 3.19
N TYR A 95 -12.06 -1.14 2.27
CA TYR A 95 -12.19 0.28 2.60
C TYR A 95 -13.38 0.55 3.52
N LYS A 96 -14.54 -0.05 3.22
CA LYS A 96 -15.72 0.05 4.09
C LYS A 96 -15.44 -0.52 5.49
N ARG A 97 -14.74 -1.65 5.56
CA ARG A 97 -14.39 -2.29 6.84
C ARG A 97 -13.43 -1.43 7.67
N VAL A 98 -12.39 -0.85 7.07
CA VAL A 98 -11.43 -0.02 7.82
C VAL A 98 -12.06 1.29 8.28
N LEU A 99 -12.90 1.92 7.45
CA LEU A 99 -13.65 3.13 7.84
C LEU A 99 -14.61 2.85 8.99
N SER A 100 -15.37 1.75 8.92
CA SER A 100 -16.26 1.33 10.00
C SER A 100 -15.51 1.02 11.29
N ALA A 101 -14.38 0.30 11.21
CA ALA A 101 -13.54 0.01 12.38
C ALA A 101 -12.93 1.28 13.00
N ALA A 102 -12.55 2.25 12.16
CA ALA A 102 -12.06 3.55 12.60
C ALA A 102 -13.16 4.49 13.12
N ARG A 103 -14.44 4.17 12.84
CA ARG A 103 -15.61 5.03 13.10
C ARG A 103 -15.51 6.40 12.39
N ILE A 104 -15.06 6.36 11.14
CA ILE A 104 -14.88 7.54 10.28
C ILE A 104 -15.78 7.39 9.05
N GLU A 105 -16.49 8.45 8.67
CA GLU A 105 -17.22 8.54 7.43
C GLU A 105 -16.29 8.88 6.25
N ALA A 106 -16.57 8.36 5.06
CA ALA A 106 -15.71 8.56 3.89
C ALA A 106 -15.45 10.05 3.56
N LYS A 107 -16.43 10.93 3.84
CA LYS A 107 -16.32 12.38 3.61
C LYS A 107 -15.34 13.09 4.54
N GLU A 108 -14.95 12.46 5.64
CA GLU A 108 -13.98 12.99 6.60
C GLU A 108 -12.53 12.70 6.15
N VAL A 109 -12.34 11.83 5.16
CA VAL A 109 -11.03 11.53 4.58
C VAL A 109 -10.63 12.64 3.62
N THR A 110 -9.59 13.39 3.98
CA THR A 110 -9.09 14.52 3.18
C THR A 110 -7.94 14.15 2.24
N TYR A 111 -7.32 12.99 2.45
CA TYR A 111 -6.18 12.53 1.66
C TYR A 111 -6.17 11.00 1.58
N VAL A 112 -5.78 10.47 0.43
CA VAL A 112 -5.62 9.03 0.19
C VAL A 112 -4.25 8.79 -0.43
N GLU A 113 -3.37 8.12 0.31
CA GLU A 113 -2.15 7.54 -0.25
C GLU A 113 -2.53 6.25 -0.98
N ALA A 114 -2.66 6.31 -2.30
CA ALA A 114 -3.09 5.17 -3.11
C ALA A 114 -1.93 4.22 -3.43
N HIS A 115 -2.24 2.98 -3.83
CA HIS A 115 -1.21 2.02 -4.27
C HIS A 115 -0.47 2.48 -5.53
N GLY A 116 -1.20 3.05 -6.50
CA GLY A 116 -0.62 3.87 -7.58
C GLY A 116 0.44 3.19 -8.45
N THR A 117 0.27 1.91 -8.81
CA THR A 117 1.31 1.18 -9.57
C THR A 117 1.52 1.70 -11.00
N GLY A 118 0.57 2.47 -11.56
CA GLY A 118 0.71 3.02 -12.91
C GLY A 118 0.52 1.96 -13.99
N GLU A 119 -0.51 1.15 -13.85
CA GLU A 119 -0.96 0.21 -14.88
C GLU A 119 -1.99 0.89 -15.78
N GLU A 120 -1.99 0.49 -17.06
CA GLU A 120 -3.02 0.91 -18.01
C GLU A 120 -4.38 0.43 -17.51
N ASN A 121 -5.38 1.30 -17.54
CA ASN A 121 -6.75 0.90 -17.24
C ASN A 121 -7.32 0.24 -18.50
N PRO A 122 -7.72 -1.04 -18.49
CA PRO A 122 -8.26 -1.72 -19.67
C PRO A 122 -9.54 -1.06 -20.21
#